data_AF-I3TG73-F1
#
_entry.id   AF-I3TG73-F1
#
_cell.length_a   1.000
_cell.length_b   1.000
_cell.length_c   1.000
_cell.angle_alpha   90.00
_cell.angle_beta   90.00
_cell.angle_gamma   90.00
#
_symmetry.space_group_name_H-M   'P 1'
#
loop_
_entity.id
_entity.type
_entity.pdbx_description
1 polymer ?
#
loop_
_entity_poly.entity_id
_entity_poly.type
_entity_poly.pdbx_seq_one_letter_code
_entity_poly.pdbx_strand_id
1 'polypeptide(L)'
;MNIIAALVNLVYRALFLRGEEGFRLAYTWSKLLYLASGLLMVTKPGVVSALVVTGSTLSLSVVWPGWSWLYSALVLSLIPATWFSFTAYASGYVGLPGVDVVGAVVVLVRSLAVSLLILFLATTLSPVKAANILLRLRAPGYYPLLTWRTIPYGLRVLVDSIHIGVLKREKPHRRLAPAVAIMLEYGGFVEEYNWLKVGGRVKGVIPTRSSARHTALLAAASLGLVLLYVVLP
;
A
#
# COMPACT_ATOMS: atom_id res chain seq x y z
N MET A 1 0.13 18.68 14.60
CA MET A 1 -1.17 17.99 14.64
C MET A 1 -1.76 17.74 13.26
N ASN A 2 -1.71 18.72 12.35
CA ASN A 2 -2.00 18.51 10.93
C ASN A 2 -1.20 17.37 10.31
N ILE A 3 0.01 17.09 10.81
CA ILE A 3 0.90 16.06 10.27
C ILE A 3 0.35 14.64 10.43
N ILE A 4 -0.19 14.27 11.60
CA ILE A 4 -0.73 12.90 11.81
C ILE A 4 -2.00 12.71 10.98
N ALA A 5 -2.91 13.69 11.02
CA ALA A 5 -4.11 13.66 10.18
C ALA A 5 -3.77 13.65 8.68
N ALA A 6 -2.76 14.41 8.26
CA ALA A 6 -2.25 14.39 6.89
C ALA A 6 -1.66 13.03 6.53
N LEU A 7 -0.86 12.41 7.41
CA LEU A 7 -0.26 11.10 7.16
C LEU A 7 -1.33 10.01 7.06
N VAL A 8 -2.33 10.01 7.95
CA VAL A 8 -3.50 9.11 7.85
C VAL A 8 -4.27 9.33 6.55
N ASN A 9 -4.46 10.58 6.13
CA ASN A 9 -5.12 10.91 4.87
C ASN A 9 -4.28 10.45 3.66
N LEU A 10 -2.95 10.57 3.71
CA LEU A 10 -2.06 10.03 2.67
C LEU A 10 -2.18 8.50 2.59
N VAL A 11 -2.19 7.79 3.73
CA VAL A 11 -2.39 6.33 3.77
C VAL A 11 -3.76 5.95 3.23
N TYR A 12 -4.82 6.67 3.62
CA TYR A 12 -6.17 6.46 3.10
C TYR A 12 -6.24 6.65 1.59
N ARG A 13 -5.66 7.74 1.07
CA ARG A 13 -5.63 8.05 -0.36
C ARG A 13 -4.79 7.05 -1.17
N ALA A 14 -3.68 6.59 -0.60
CA ALA A 14 -2.85 5.58 -1.23
C ALA A 14 -3.58 4.23 -1.29
N LEU A 15 -4.02 3.68 -0.16
CA LEU A 15 -4.47 2.29 -0.11
C LEU A 15 -5.97 2.10 -0.39
N PHE A 16 -6.83 3.02 0.05
CA PHE A 16 -8.27 2.75 0.20
C PHE A 16 -9.19 3.64 -0.64
N LEU A 17 -8.66 4.63 -1.36
CA LEU A 17 -9.47 5.61 -2.11
C LEU A 17 -10.35 4.98 -3.20
N ARG A 18 -9.87 3.91 -3.84
CA ARG A 18 -10.55 3.28 -4.98
C ARG A 18 -11.21 1.96 -4.57
N GLY A 19 -12.27 1.57 -5.27
CA GLY A 19 -12.95 0.29 -5.14
C GLY A 19 -12.28 -0.83 -5.93
N GLU A 20 -13.05 -1.85 -6.35
CA GLU A 20 -12.59 -2.95 -7.21
C GLU A 20 -12.56 -2.55 -8.69
N GLU A 21 -11.54 -1.77 -9.07
CA GLU A 21 -11.36 -1.24 -10.44
C GLU A 21 -9.90 -1.30 -10.89
N GLY A 22 -9.65 -1.02 -12.17
CA GLY A 22 -8.30 -0.85 -12.72
C GLY A 22 -7.38 -2.04 -12.51
N PHE A 23 -6.17 -1.79 -12.00
CA PHE A 23 -5.19 -2.84 -11.74
C PHE A 23 -5.62 -3.82 -10.65
N ARG A 24 -6.61 -3.53 -9.78
CA ARG A 24 -7.14 -4.56 -8.85
C ARG A 24 -7.80 -5.71 -9.59
N LEU A 25 -8.45 -5.41 -10.71
CA LEU A 25 -9.08 -6.41 -11.57
C LEU A 25 -8.06 -7.19 -12.41
N ALA A 26 -6.80 -6.76 -12.54
CA ALA A 26 -5.77 -7.52 -13.24
C ALA A 26 -5.48 -8.89 -12.57
N TYR A 27 -5.00 -9.87 -13.34
CA TYR A 27 -4.65 -11.18 -12.79
C TYR A 27 -3.57 -11.08 -11.72
N THR A 28 -3.66 -11.91 -10.69
CA THR A 28 -2.68 -11.91 -9.58
C THR A 28 -1.27 -12.21 -10.08
N TRP A 29 -1.15 -13.13 -11.04
CA TRP A 29 0.14 -13.50 -11.62
C TRP A 29 0.85 -12.35 -12.32
N SER A 30 0.15 -11.49 -13.06
CA SER A 30 0.79 -10.33 -13.71
C SER A 30 1.30 -9.30 -12.70
N LYS A 31 0.63 -9.17 -11.53
CA LYS A 31 1.08 -8.29 -10.44
C LYS A 31 2.34 -8.83 -9.77
N LEU A 32 2.36 -10.14 -9.49
CA LEU A 32 3.51 -10.81 -8.91
C LEU A 32 4.71 -10.79 -9.86
N LEU A 33 4.46 -10.99 -11.15
CA LEU A 33 5.49 -10.93 -12.18
C LEU A 33 6.05 -9.49 -12.30
N TYR A 34 5.19 -8.46 -12.27
CA TYR A 34 5.65 -7.07 -12.22
C TYR A 34 6.49 -6.78 -10.96
N LEU A 35 6.02 -7.19 -9.77
CA LEU A 35 6.78 -7.08 -8.51
C LEU A 35 8.15 -7.74 -8.63
N ALA A 36 8.20 -9.00 -9.08
CA ALA A 36 9.43 -9.76 -9.20
C ALA A 36 10.41 -9.10 -10.19
N SER A 37 9.91 -8.68 -11.36
CA SER A 37 10.73 -7.99 -12.37
C SER A 37 11.28 -6.66 -11.86
N GLY A 38 10.49 -5.88 -11.12
CA GLY A 38 10.96 -4.62 -10.54
C GLY A 38 11.95 -4.81 -9.39
N LEU A 39 11.72 -5.77 -8.50
CA LEU A 39 12.68 -6.10 -7.44
C LEU A 39 14.01 -6.58 -8.02
N LEU A 40 13.95 -7.48 -9.02
CA LEU A 40 15.13 -7.94 -9.76
C LEU A 40 15.87 -6.76 -10.40
N MET A 41 15.15 -5.83 -11.03
CA MET A 41 15.75 -4.64 -11.62
C MET A 41 16.48 -3.76 -10.60
N VAL A 42 15.93 -3.56 -9.40
CA VAL A 42 16.58 -2.75 -8.34
C VAL A 42 17.91 -3.37 -7.86
N THR A 43 18.12 -4.69 -8.01
CA THR A 43 19.39 -5.32 -7.61
C THR A 43 20.58 -4.89 -8.47
N LYS A 44 20.34 -4.44 -9.72
CA LYS A 44 21.43 -4.01 -10.62
C LYS A 44 22.16 -2.78 -10.11
N PRO A 45 23.51 -2.75 -10.17
CA PRO A 45 24.31 -1.60 -9.77
C PRO A 45 23.88 -0.32 -10.49
N GLY A 46 24.02 0.82 -9.81
CA GLY A 46 23.70 2.13 -10.38
C GLY A 46 22.31 2.67 -10.03
N VAL A 47 22.11 3.95 -10.37
CA VAL A 47 20.88 4.72 -10.11
C VAL A 47 19.85 4.51 -11.21
N VAL A 48 20.31 4.27 -12.44
CA VAL A 48 19.47 4.14 -13.64
C VAL A 48 18.42 3.03 -13.47
N SER A 49 18.82 1.87 -12.93
CA SER A 49 17.92 0.75 -12.70
C SER A 49 16.75 1.12 -11.76
N ALA A 50 17.05 1.83 -10.67
CA ALA A 50 16.05 2.31 -9.72
C ALA A 50 15.15 3.41 -10.32
N LEU A 51 15.69 4.28 -11.17
CA LEU A 51 14.92 5.28 -11.92
C LEU A 51 13.97 4.64 -12.91
N VAL A 52 14.37 3.57 -13.61
CA VAL A 52 13.51 2.82 -14.53
C VAL A 52 12.34 2.18 -13.78
N VAL A 53 12.58 1.57 -12.61
CA VAL A 53 11.51 0.99 -11.76
C VAL A 53 10.58 2.08 -11.22
N THR A 54 11.14 3.21 -10.80
CA THR A 54 10.35 4.36 -10.34
C THR A 54 9.49 4.91 -11.47
N GLY A 55 10.08 5.16 -12.64
CA GLY A 55 9.40 5.70 -13.82
C GLY A 55 8.31 4.78 -14.34
N SER A 56 8.57 3.47 -14.43
CA SER A 56 7.55 2.48 -14.81
C SER A 56 6.38 2.45 -13.81
N THR A 57 6.66 2.43 -12.51
CA THR A 57 5.62 2.42 -11.47
C THR A 57 4.79 3.70 -11.49
N LEU A 58 5.44 4.85 -11.66
CA LEU A 58 4.76 6.14 -11.81
C LEU A 58 3.90 6.17 -13.08
N SER A 59 4.41 5.69 -14.22
CA SER A 59 3.65 5.66 -15.48
C SER A 59 2.39 4.80 -15.39
N LEU A 60 2.47 3.62 -14.76
CA LEU A 60 1.31 2.78 -14.50
C LEU A 60 0.33 3.49 -13.56
N SER A 61 0.84 4.17 -12.52
CA SER A 61 -0.02 4.87 -11.57
C SER A 61 -0.81 6.04 -12.16
N VAL A 62 -0.29 6.69 -13.20
CA VAL A 62 -1.01 7.73 -13.95
C VAL A 62 -2.22 7.13 -14.66
N VAL A 63 -2.10 5.90 -15.22
CA VAL A 63 -3.22 5.18 -15.84
C VAL A 63 -4.27 4.82 -14.79
N TRP A 64 -3.84 4.24 -13.67
CA TRP A 64 -4.66 3.96 -12.49
C TRP A 64 -3.72 3.67 -11.32
N PRO A 65 -3.91 4.24 -10.10
CA PRO A 65 -5.16 4.79 -9.55
C PRO A 65 -5.38 6.29 -9.76
N GLY A 66 -4.43 7.00 -10.38
CA GLY A 66 -4.49 8.42 -10.74
C GLY A 66 -3.59 9.34 -9.90
N TRP A 67 -3.66 10.64 -10.16
CA TRP A 67 -2.75 11.65 -9.59
C TRP A 67 -2.81 11.78 -8.06
N SER A 68 -3.99 11.64 -7.45
CA SER A 68 -4.14 11.72 -5.99
C SER A 68 -3.40 10.59 -5.27
N TRP A 69 -3.36 9.41 -5.90
CA TRP A 69 -2.58 8.28 -5.43
C TRP A 69 -1.09 8.54 -5.60
N LEU A 70 -0.67 9.01 -6.79
CA LEU A 70 0.73 9.26 -7.12
C LEU A 70 1.40 10.18 -6.10
N TYR A 71 0.76 11.31 -5.80
CA TYR A 71 1.26 12.25 -4.79
C TYR A 71 1.38 11.59 -3.42
N SER A 72 0.34 10.86 -3.00
CA SER A 72 0.32 10.22 -1.68
C SER A 72 1.38 9.11 -1.56
N ALA A 73 1.54 8.31 -2.61
CA ALA A 73 2.51 7.22 -2.66
C ALA A 73 3.95 7.74 -2.70
N LEU A 74 4.23 8.82 -3.42
CA LEU A 74 5.56 9.45 -3.42
C LEU A 74 5.93 9.98 -2.03
N VAL A 75 5.03 10.74 -1.39
CA VAL A 75 5.28 11.28 -0.05
C VAL A 75 5.49 10.14 0.96
N LEU A 76 4.65 9.10 0.92
CA LEU A 76 4.80 7.94 1.82
C LEU A 76 6.09 7.15 1.55
N SER A 77 6.52 7.02 0.29
CA SER A 77 7.75 6.32 -0.08
C SER A 77 9.01 7.11 0.27
N LEU A 78 8.93 8.43 0.29
CA LEU A 78 10.03 9.31 0.69
C LEU A 78 10.39 9.19 2.17
N ILE A 79 9.43 8.83 3.04
CA ILE A 79 9.67 8.68 4.48
C ILE A 79 10.73 7.58 4.76
N PRO A 80 10.53 6.31 4.37
CA PRO A 80 11.55 5.28 4.57
C PRO A 80 12.79 5.55 3.73
N ALA A 81 12.65 6.11 2.52
CA ALA A 81 13.81 6.38 1.66
C ALA A 81 14.76 7.41 2.25
N THR A 82 14.24 8.52 2.77
CA THR A 82 15.06 9.55 3.44
C THR A 82 15.66 9.03 4.73
N TRP A 83 14.91 8.22 5.49
CA TRP A 83 15.43 7.57 6.69
C TRP A 83 16.62 6.63 6.38
N PHE A 84 16.48 5.72 5.40
CA PHE A 84 17.56 4.81 5.02
C PHE A 84 18.76 5.54 4.43
N SER A 85 18.54 6.55 3.60
CA SER A 85 19.62 7.38 3.03
C SER A 85 20.38 8.13 4.13
N PHE A 86 19.66 8.78 5.04
CA PHE A 86 20.25 9.54 6.14
C PHE A 86 21.01 8.63 7.11
N THR A 87 20.44 7.50 7.49
CA THR A 87 21.10 6.55 8.40
C THR A 87 22.34 5.92 7.79
N ALA A 88 22.32 5.61 6.48
CA ALA A 88 23.48 5.08 5.76
C ALA A 88 24.62 6.12 5.61
N TYR A 89 24.28 7.40 5.50
CA TYR A 89 25.26 8.49 5.52
C TYR A 89 25.79 8.76 6.94
N ALA A 90 24.89 8.83 7.92
CA ALA A 90 25.20 9.12 9.30
C ALA A 90 26.05 8.03 9.97
N SER A 91 25.92 6.76 9.55
CA SER A 91 26.69 5.64 10.10
C SER A 91 28.20 5.85 9.98
N GLY A 92 28.66 6.52 8.92
CA GLY A 92 30.07 6.86 8.73
C GLY A 92 30.65 7.76 9.82
N TYR A 93 29.84 8.64 10.41
CA TYR A 93 30.26 9.53 11.51
C TYR A 93 30.34 8.82 12.86
N VAL A 94 29.72 7.64 13.00
CA VAL A 94 29.70 6.84 14.24
C VAL A 94 30.75 5.71 14.17
N GLY A 95 31.60 5.69 13.15
CA GLY A 95 32.63 4.65 12.96
C GLY A 95 32.10 3.33 12.41
N LEU A 96 30.85 3.30 11.93
CA LEU A 96 30.26 2.15 11.23
C LEU A 96 30.51 2.28 9.71
N PRO A 97 30.38 1.19 8.93
CA PRO A 97 30.41 1.29 7.48
C PRO A 97 29.30 2.23 7.00
N GLY A 98 29.73 3.37 6.46
CA GLY A 98 28.86 4.40 5.89
C GLY A 98 29.10 4.60 4.42
N VAL A 99 28.21 5.37 3.79
CA VAL A 99 28.32 5.78 2.39
C VAL A 99 28.62 7.26 2.29
N ASP A 100 29.32 7.62 1.22
CA ASP A 100 29.52 9.00 0.82
C ASP A 100 28.19 9.64 0.35
N VAL A 101 28.22 10.94 0.04
CA VAL A 101 27.02 11.68 -0.39
C VAL A 101 26.40 11.04 -1.64
N VAL A 102 27.22 10.57 -2.58
CA VAL A 102 26.75 9.91 -3.81
C VAL A 102 26.08 8.58 -3.47
N GLY A 103 26.70 7.76 -2.62
CA GLY A 103 26.12 6.52 -2.13
C GLY A 103 24.80 6.74 -1.38
N ALA A 104 24.70 7.80 -0.59
CA ALA A 104 23.46 8.16 0.11
C ALA A 104 22.32 8.50 -0.87
N VAL A 105 22.61 9.19 -1.98
CA VAL A 105 21.64 9.46 -3.06
C VAL A 105 21.22 8.15 -3.76
N VAL A 106 22.16 7.24 -4.00
CA VAL A 106 21.85 5.90 -4.57
C VAL A 106 20.89 5.14 -3.64
N VAL A 107 21.16 5.13 -2.33
CA VAL A 107 20.28 4.51 -1.32
C VAL A 107 18.91 5.16 -1.31
N LEU A 108 18.82 6.49 -1.41
CA LEU A 108 17.56 7.23 -1.47
C LEU A 108 16.70 6.76 -2.65
N VAL A 109 17.25 6.79 -3.87
CA VAL A 109 16.50 6.46 -5.09
C VAL A 109 16.08 4.98 -5.11
N ARG A 110 16.95 4.08 -4.66
CA ARG A 110 16.63 2.64 -4.57
C ARG A 110 15.54 2.35 -3.55
N SER A 111 15.66 2.94 -2.36
CA SER A 111 14.67 2.75 -1.28
C SER A 111 13.31 3.33 -1.68
N LEU A 112 13.31 4.45 -2.41
CA LEU A 112 12.10 5.05 -2.99
C LEU A 112 11.47 4.13 -4.04
N ALA A 113 12.26 3.56 -4.96
CA ALA A 113 11.78 2.62 -5.97
C ALA A 113 11.13 1.38 -5.33
N VAL A 114 11.78 0.77 -4.34
CA VAL A 114 11.25 -0.42 -3.62
C VAL A 114 9.97 -0.06 -2.87
N SER A 115 9.97 1.06 -2.15
CA SER A 115 8.81 1.50 -1.36
C SER A 115 7.60 1.81 -2.24
N LEU A 116 7.82 2.50 -3.38
CA LEU A 116 6.77 2.74 -4.38
C LEU A 116 6.24 1.45 -4.98
N LEU A 117 7.10 0.50 -5.28
CA LEU A 117 6.72 -0.77 -5.89
C LEU A 117 5.88 -1.63 -4.92
N ILE A 118 6.27 -1.68 -3.64
CA ILE A 118 5.49 -2.34 -2.57
C ILE A 118 4.14 -1.64 -2.39
N LEU A 119 4.13 -0.31 -2.31
CA LEU A 119 2.88 0.46 -2.19
C LEU A 119 1.99 0.21 -3.39
N PHE A 120 2.51 0.28 -4.62
CA PHE A 120 1.74 -0.01 -5.83
C PHE A 120 1.13 -1.42 -5.75
N LEU A 121 1.90 -2.44 -5.38
CA LEU A 121 1.34 -3.78 -5.20
C LEU A 121 0.23 -3.82 -4.15
N ALA A 122 0.46 -3.25 -2.96
CA ALA A 122 -0.53 -3.21 -1.87
C ALA A 122 -1.85 -2.57 -2.33
N THR A 123 -1.76 -1.54 -3.17
CA THR A 123 -2.91 -0.78 -3.66
C THR A 123 -3.68 -1.51 -4.74
N THR A 124 -3.00 -2.41 -5.47
CA THR A 124 -3.59 -3.26 -6.50
C THR A 124 -4.08 -4.59 -5.96
N LEU A 125 -3.88 -4.91 -4.67
CA LEU A 125 -4.51 -6.09 -4.07
C LEU A 125 -6.03 -5.94 -4.07
N SER A 126 -6.70 -7.01 -4.50
CA SER A 126 -8.16 -7.10 -4.50
C SER A 126 -8.59 -7.85 -3.25
N PRO A 127 -9.31 -7.21 -2.30
CA PRO A 127 -9.83 -7.92 -1.13
C PRO A 127 -10.79 -9.04 -1.53
N VAL A 128 -11.51 -8.93 -2.66
CA VAL A 128 -12.38 -10.01 -3.18
C VAL A 128 -11.55 -11.22 -3.63
N LYS A 129 -10.44 -11.02 -4.35
CA LYS A 129 -9.55 -12.12 -4.73
C LYS A 129 -8.89 -12.77 -3.52
N ALA A 130 -8.48 -11.98 -2.53
CA ALA A 130 -7.95 -12.49 -1.27
C ALA A 130 -9.00 -13.34 -0.51
N ALA A 131 -10.25 -12.86 -0.43
CA ALA A 131 -11.38 -13.60 0.13
C ALA A 131 -11.59 -14.94 -0.58
N ASN A 132 -11.59 -14.95 -1.91
CA ASN A 132 -11.76 -16.16 -2.71
C ASN A 132 -10.61 -17.17 -2.52
N ILE A 133 -9.37 -16.71 -2.34
CA ILE A 133 -8.23 -17.59 -2.01
C ILE A 133 -8.49 -18.26 -0.65
N LEU A 134 -8.89 -17.50 0.37
CA LEU A 134 -9.19 -18.05 1.68
C LEU A 134 -10.37 -19.03 1.64
N LEU A 135 -11.44 -18.71 0.91
CA LEU A 135 -12.58 -19.63 0.72
C LEU A 135 -12.15 -20.96 0.08
N ARG A 136 -11.24 -20.93 -0.90
CA ARG A 136 -10.68 -22.16 -1.52
C ARG A 136 -9.85 -22.97 -0.52
N LEU A 137 -9.16 -22.31 0.39
CA LEU A 137 -8.41 -22.94 1.48
C LEU A 137 -9.30 -23.37 2.66
N ARG A 138 -10.63 -23.23 2.56
CA ARG A 138 -11.60 -23.47 3.65
C ARG A 138 -11.35 -22.62 4.90
N ALA A 139 -10.65 -21.51 4.74
CA ALA A 139 -10.43 -20.50 5.76
C ALA A 139 -11.55 -19.45 5.71
N PRO A 140 -11.76 -18.67 6.80
CA PRO A 140 -12.78 -17.63 6.84
C PRO A 140 -12.49 -16.52 5.81
N GLY A 141 -13.11 -16.60 4.64
CA GLY A 141 -12.86 -15.68 3.52
C GLY A 141 -13.51 -14.30 3.65
N TYR A 142 -14.32 -14.06 4.67
CA TYR A 142 -14.92 -12.74 4.91
C TYR A 142 -13.92 -11.73 5.50
N TYR A 143 -12.84 -12.18 6.15
CA TYR A 143 -11.89 -11.29 6.83
C TYR A 143 -11.30 -10.22 5.91
N PRO A 144 -10.71 -10.54 4.73
CA PRO A 144 -10.14 -9.52 3.86
C PRO A 144 -11.14 -8.43 3.47
N LEU A 145 -12.40 -8.80 3.23
CA LEU A 145 -13.46 -7.85 2.85
C LEU A 145 -13.86 -6.95 4.02
N LEU A 146 -14.09 -7.54 5.20
CA LEU A 146 -14.45 -6.79 6.39
C LEU A 146 -13.33 -5.85 6.79
N THR A 147 -12.09 -6.34 6.88
CA THR A 147 -10.91 -5.55 7.23
C THR A 147 -10.68 -4.40 6.24
N TRP A 148 -10.82 -4.66 4.93
CA TRP A 148 -10.66 -3.62 3.92
C TRP A 148 -11.70 -2.50 4.05
N ARG A 149 -12.90 -2.82 4.55
CA ARG A 149 -13.99 -1.85 4.76
C ARG A 149 -13.90 -1.15 6.12
N THR A 150 -13.40 -1.82 7.16
CA THR A 150 -13.35 -1.27 8.53
C THR A 150 -12.10 -0.45 8.81
N ILE A 151 -10.96 -0.74 8.18
CA ILE A 151 -9.72 0.04 8.38
C ILE A 151 -9.94 1.54 8.09
N PRO A 152 -10.51 1.95 6.94
CA PRO A 152 -10.76 3.36 6.67
C PRO A 152 -11.64 4.05 7.71
N TYR A 153 -12.64 3.34 8.22
CA TYR A 153 -13.53 3.83 9.26
C TYR A 153 -12.76 4.04 10.57
N GLY A 154 -12.00 3.03 11.02
CA GLY A 154 -11.17 3.13 12.22
C GLY A 154 -10.15 4.26 12.15
N LEU A 155 -9.51 4.45 10.98
CA LEU A 155 -8.58 5.57 10.76
C LEU A 155 -9.28 6.93 10.94
N ARG A 156 -10.52 7.08 10.44
CA ARG A 156 -11.29 8.31 10.62
C ARG A 156 -11.70 8.53 12.08
N VAL A 157 -12.19 7.49 12.76
CA VAL A 157 -12.54 7.55 14.20
C VAL A 157 -11.35 7.95 15.05
N LEU A 158 -10.15 7.43 14.76
CA LEU A 158 -8.92 7.81 15.46
C LEU A 158 -8.60 9.29 15.26
N VAL A 159 -8.70 9.78 14.02
CA VAL A 159 -8.47 11.20 13.70
C VAL A 159 -9.48 12.08 14.42
N ASP A 160 -10.77 11.76 14.38
CA ASP A 160 -11.84 12.53 15.03
C ASP A 160 -11.66 12.53 16.56
N SER A 161 -11.32 11.38 17.15
CA SER A 161 -11.05 11.28 18.58
C SER A 161 -9.85 12.15 19.00
N ILE A 162 -8.79 12.21 18.20
CA ILE A 162 -7.64 13.09 18.44
C ILE A 162 -8.06 14.56 18.37
N HIS A 163 -8.88 14.95 17.38
CA HIS A 163 -9.38 16.34 17.26
C HIS A 163 -10.20 16.75 18.48
N ILE A 164 -11.13 15.90 18.93
CA ILE A 164 -11.92 16.15 20.15
C ILE A 164 -11.00 16.29 21.37
N GLY A 165 -9.97 15.44 21.49
CA GLY A 165 -9.01 15.52 22.58
C GLY A 165 -8.29 16.86 22.62
N VAL A 166 -7.97 17.42 21.45
CA VAL A 166 -7.26 18.70 21.39
C VAL A 166 -8.16 19.85 21.76
N LEU A 167 -9.44 19.82 21.34
CA LEU A 167 -10.44 20.79 21.82
C LEU A 167 -10.57 20.75 23.35
N LYS A 168 -10.38 19.57 23.96
CA LYS A 168 -10.36 19.36 25.41
C LYS A 168 -8.98 19.57 26.06
N ARG A 169 -7.95 19.96 25.30
CA ARG A 169 -6.55 20.10 25.76
C ARG A 169 -5.96 18.81 26.36
N GLU A 170 -6.43 17.66 25.91
CA GLU A 170 -5.93 16.33 26.29
C GLU A 170 -4.74 15.89 25.43
N LYS A 171 -3.86 15.05 25.99
CA LYS A 171 -2.75 14.44 25.23
C LYS A 171 -3.29 13.40 24.22
N PRO A 172 -2.77 13.33 22.97
CA PRO A 172 -3.31 12.42 21.94
C PRO A 172 -3.37 10.94 22.32
N HIS A 173 -2.38 10.42 23.05
CA HIS A 173 -2.38 9.02 23.48
C HIS A 173 -3.54 8.69 24.44
N ARG A 174 -4.08 9.67 25.19
CA ARG A 174 -5.26 9.47 26.05
C ARG A 174 -6.54 9.29 25.23
N ARG A 175 -6.53 9.67 23.95
CA ARG A 175 -7.67 9.54 23.02
C ARG A 175 -7.73 8.18 22.32
N LEU A 176 -6.70 7.34 22.49
CA LEU A 176 -6.69 5.96 21.98
C LEU A 176 -7.80 5.14 22.62
N ALA A 177 -7.94 5.16 23.94
CA ALA A 177 -8.98 4.39 24.64
C ALA A 177 -10.41 4.78 24.19
N PRO A 178 -10.79 6.08 24.12
CA PRO A 178 -12.07 6.49 23.54
C PRO A 178 -12.26 6.05 22.08
N ALA A 179 -11.23 6.15 21.24
CA ALA A 179 -11.33 5.73 19.84
C ALA A 179 -11.56 4.21 19.71
N VAL A 180 -10.86 3.42 20.52
CA VAL A 180 -11.02 1.96 20.57
C VAL A 180 -12.41 1.60 21.10
N ALA A 181 -12.92 2.28 22.12
CA ALA A 181 -14.28 2.06 22.63
C ALA A 181 -15.34 2.26 21.53
N ILE A 182 -15.25 3.35 20.76
CA ILE A 182 -16.15 3.60 19.62
C ILE A 182 -16.06 2.48 18.57
N MET A 183 -14.85 1.95 18.31
CA MET A 183 -14.68 0.83 17.38
C MET A 183 -15.26 -0.49 17.92
N LEU A 184 -15.20 -0.72 19.23
CA LEU A 184 -15.81 -1.90 19.87
C LEU A 184 -17.34 -1.82 19.85
N GLU A 185 -17.92 -0.66 20.15
CA GLU A 185 -19.37 -0.41 20.05
C GLU A 185 -19.87 -0.66 18.63
N TYR A 186 -19.13 -0.17 17.62
CA TYR A 186 -19.44 -0.46 16.23
C TYR A 186 -19.41 -1.96 15.92
N GLY A 187 -18.45 -2.70 16.48
CA GLY A 187 -18.40 -4.15 16.38
C GLY A 187 -19.66 -4.82 16.94
N GLY A 188 -20.10 -4.38 18.12
CA GLY A 188 -21.36 -4.83 18.74
C GLY A 188 -22.58 -4.57 17.88
N PHE A 189 -22.71 -3.37 17.29
CA PHE A 189 -23.81 -3.07 16.36
C PHE A 189 -23.79 -3.94 15.10
N VAL A 190 -22.61 -4.24 14.56
CA VAL A 190 -22.48 -5.13 13.40
C VAL A 190 -22.89 -6.56 13.75
N GLU A 191 -22.53 -7.03 14.96
CA GLU A 191 -22.94 -8.33 15.45
C GLU A 191 -24.46 -8.41 15.62
N GLU A 192 -25.07 -7.43 16.30
CA GLU A 192 -26.51 -7.34 16.51
C GLU A 192 -27.30 -7.28 15.18
N TYR A 193 -26.82 -6.46 14.24
CA TYR A 193 -27.42 -6.34 12.91
C TYR A 193 -27.36 -7.64 12.11
N ASN A 194 -26.29 -8.43 12.28
CA ASN A 194 -26.13 -9.71 11.59
C ASN A 194 -26.82 -10.87 12.32
N TRP A 195 -27.00 -10.77 13.64
CA TRP A 195 -27.75 -11.73 14.44
C TRP A 195 -29.22 -11.82 13.98
N LEU A 196 -29.80 -10.73 13.47
CA LEU A 196 -31.13 -10.74 12.88
C LEU A 196 -31.19 -11.29 11.44
N LYS A 197 -30.03 -11.57 10.83
CA LYS A 197 -29.89 -12.10 9.45
C LYS A 197 -29.42 -13.56 9.42
N VAL A 198 -29.88 -14.36 10.39
CA VAL A 198 -29.59 -15.80 10.53
C VAL A 198 -30.04 -16.55 9.27
N GLY A 199 -29.08 -16.89 8.40
CA GLY A 199 -29.36 -17.72 7.22
C GLY A 199 -28.31 -17.63 6.10
N GLY A 200 -27.52 -16.57 6.05
CA GLY A 200 -26.55 -16.36 4.98
C GLY A 200 -25.18 -16.98 5.25
N ARG A 201 -25.01 -18.30 5.13
CA ARG A 201 -23.65 -18.83 4.89
C ARG A 201 -23.23 -18.36 3.50
N VAL A 202 -22.03 -17.79 3.35
CA VAL A 202 -21.45 -17.49 2.03
C VAL A 202 -21.25 -18.83 1.31
N LYS A 203 -22.22 -19.23 0.48
CA LYS A 203 -22.32 -20.58 -0.12
C LYS A 203 -21.37 -20.82 -1.29
N GLY A 204 -20.44 -19.92 -1.59
CA GLY A 204 -19.51 -20.13 -2.70
C GLY A 204 -18.55 -18.97 -2.94
N VAL A 205 -17.69 -19.17 -3.93
CA VAL A 205 -16.72 -18.19 -4.42
C VAL A 205 -17.47 -16.94 -4.90
N ILE A 206 -17.01 -15.76 -4.47
CA ILE A 206 -17.59 -14.48 -4.90
C ILE A 206 -17.21 -14.27 -6.38
N PRO A 207 -18.16 -13.97 -7.28
CA PRO A 207 -17.84 -13.76 -8.69
C PRO A 207 -16.83 -12.61 -8.82
N THR A 208 -15.71 -12.86 -9.50
CA THR A 208 -14.67 -11.86 -9.76
C THR A 208 -14.58 -11.57 -11.25
N ARG A 209 -14.51 -10.29 -11.61
CA ARG A 209 -14.19 -9.86 -12.97
C ARG A 209 -12.67 -9.72 -13.09
N SER A 210 -12.10 -10.19 -14.21
CA SER A 210 -10.72 -9.89 -14.57
C SER A 210 -10.69 -8.81 -15.66
N SER A 211 -9.68 -7.94 -15.63
CA SER A 211 -9.45 -6.97 -16.70
C SER A 211 -8.26 -7.39 -17.54
N ALA A 212 -8.51 -7.81 -18.78
CA ALA A 212 -7.46 -8.16 -19.74
C ALA A 212 -6.56 -6.96 -20.06
N ARG A 213 -7.14 -5.76 -20.25
CA ARG A 213 -6.39 -4.51 -20.53
C ARG A 213 -5.33 -4.22 -19.46
N HIS A 214 -5.72 -4.20 -18.19
CA HIS A 214 -4.78 -3.90 -17.09
C HIS A 214 -3.76 -5.03 -16.88
N THR A 215 -4.14 -6.27 -17.17
CA THR A 215 -3.22 -7.41 -17.15
C THR A 215 -2.16 -7.27 -18.24
N ALA A 216 -2.57 -6.93 -19.47
CA ALA A 216 -1.66 -6.72 -20.59
C ALA A 216 -0.69 -5.56 -20.33
N LEU A 217 -1.15 -4.47 -19.72
CA LEU A 217 -0.29 -3.36 -19.31
C LEU A 217 0.77 -3.79 -18.29
N LEU A 218 0.39 -4.55 -17.26
CA LEU A 218 1.36 -5.07 -16.28
C LEU A 218 2.35 -6.04 -16.92
N ALA A 219 1.86 -6.94 -17.79
CA ALA A 219 2.69 -7.90 -18.50
C ALA A 219 3.69 -7.19 -19.45
N ALA A 220 3.23 -6.18 -20.19
CA ALA A 220 4.08 -5.37 -21.06
C ALA A 220 5.13 -4.60 -20.26
N ALA A 221 4.73 -3.95 -19.15
CA ALA A 221 5.65 -3.24 -18.27
C ALA A 221 6.71 -4.19 -17.69
N SER A 222 6.32 -5.39 -17.26
CA SER A 222 7.26 -6.38 -16.75
C SER A 222 8.20 -6.93 -17.82
N LEU A 223 7.72 -7.18 -19.05
CA LEU A 223 8.58 -7.57 -20.17
C LEU A 223 9.59 -6.46 -20.48
N GLY A 224 9.14 -5.20 -20.48
CA GLY A 224 10.02 -4.04 -20.62
C GLY A 224 11.10 -3.99 -19.54
N LEU A 225 10.75 -4.22 -18.27
CA LEU A 225 11.71 -4.27 -17.17
C LEU A 225 12.73 -5.41 -17.33
N VAL A 226 12.29 -6.60 -17.75
CA VAL A 226 13.19 -7.74 -17.98
C VAL A 226 14.11 -7.49 -19.17
N LEU A 227 13.61 -6.95 -20.28
CA LEU A 227 14.44 -6.61 -21.43
C LEU A 227 15.48 -5.54 -21.09
N LEU A 228 15.05 -4.47 -20.40
CA LEU A 228 15.97 -3.43 -19.95
C LEU A 228 16.99 -3.97 -18.95
N TYR A 229 16.61 -4.92 -18.09
CA TYR A 229 17.56 -5.59 -17.21
C TYR A 229 18.66 -6.29 -18.01
N VAL A 230 18.35 -6.96 -19.11
CA VAL A 230 19.37 -7.64 -19.93
C VAL A 230 20.29 -6.64 -20.65
N VAL A 231 19.73 -5.51 -21.11
CA VAL A 231 20.46 -4.53 -21.94
C VAL A 231 21.28 -3.53 -21.12
N LEU A 232 20.78 -3.08 -19.96
CA LEU A 232 21.50 -2.14 -19.12
C LEU A 232 22.74 -2.82 -18.52
N PRO A 233 23.91 -2.17 -18.53
CA PRO A 233 25.11 -2.70 -17.89
C PRO A 233 24.93 -2.85 -16.37
#